data_AF-A0A485CDJ7-F1
#
_entry.id   AF-A0A485CDJ7-F1
#
_cell.length_a   1.000
_cell.length_b   1.000
_cell.length_c   1.000
_cell.angle_alpha   90.00
_cell.angle_beta   90.00
_cell.angle_gamma   90.00
#
_symmetry.space_group_name_H-M   'P 1'
#
loop_
_entity.id
_entity.type
_entity.pdbx_description
1 polymer ?
#
loop_
_entity_poly.entity_id
_entity_poly.type
_entity_poly.pdbx_seq_one_letter_code
_entity_poly.pdbx_strand_id
1 'polypeptide(L)'
;MRYSRNQLEALIGQINDSGYGLTLGVHTRIDETIAQVTGSAKVGNLYVNRNMVGAVVGVQPFGGEGLSGTGPKAGGPMYLYRLLASRPETALATTLARQDAGQVVDTQLKTLLEKPLDRAAGLAVKSSGTVGAQQAVQRTGAGRNPTRAAGANRRA
;
A
#
# COMPACT_ATOMS: atom_id res chain seq x y z
N MET A 1 13.03 -12.11 -30.80
CA MET A 1 11.59 -12.46 -30.72
C MET A 1 10.79 -11.45 -31.55
N ARG A 2 9.73 -11.87 -32.23
CA ARG A 2 8.79 -10.98 -32.95
C ARG A 2 7.37 -11.37 -32.54
N TYR A 3 6.43 -10.43 -32.55
CA TYR A 3 5.03 -10.67 -32.17
C TYR A 3 4.09 -9.83 -33.04
N SER A 4 2.84 -10.27 -33.20
CA SER A 4 1.80 -9.50 -33.89
C SER A 4 1.14 -8.51 -32.94
N ARG A 5 0.65 -7.36 -33.44
CA ARG A 5 0.10 -6.29 -32.57
C ARG A 5 -1.03 -6.77 -31.65
N ASN A 6 -1.91 -7.63 -32.15
CA ASN A 6 -3.01 -8.23 -31.39
C ASN A 6 -2.55 -9.20 -30.28
N GLN A 7 -1.26 -9.58 -30.26
CA GLN A 7 -0.67 -10.44 -29.23
C GLN A 7 0.10 -9.66 -28.16
N LEU A 8 0.07 -8.32 -28.17
CA LEU A 8 0.81 -7.53 -27.18
C LEU A 8 0.44 -7.90 -25.75
N GLU A 9 -0.85 -8.07 -25.45
CA GLU A 9 -1.31 -8.42 -24.10
C GLU A 9 -0.73 -9.76 -23.64
N ALA A 10 -0.77 -10.78 -24.51
CA ALA A 10 -0.18 -12.07 -24.23
C ALA A 10 1.34 -11.99 -24.02
N LEU A 11 2.03 -11.14 -24.77
CA LEU A 11 3.47 -10.91 -24.59
C LEU A 11 3.77 -10.25 -23.23
N ILE A 12 2.99 -9.27 -22.81
CA ILE A 12 3.14 -8.66 -21.48
C ILE A 12 2.90 -9.70 -20.39
N GLY A 13 1.91 -10.58 -20.57
CA GLY A 13 1.68 -11.74 -19.69
C GLY A 13 2.92 -12.62 -19.56
N GLN A 14 3.52 -13.03 -20.68
CA GLN A 14 4.75 -13.84 -20.68
C GLN A 14 5.94 -13.14 -20.00
N ILE A 15 6.06 -11.81 -20.16
CA ILE A 15 7.10 -11.03 -19.46
C ILE A 15 6.87 -11.07 -17.95
N ASN A 16 5.64 -10.83 -17.51
CA ASN A 16 5.27 -10.88 -16.09
C ASN A 16 5.48 -12.28 -15.50
N ASP A 17 5.19 -13.33 -16.26
CA ASP A 17 5.32 -14.73 -15.85
C ASP A 17 6.78 -15.18 -15.71
N SER A 18 7.75 -14.40 -16.19
CA SER A 18 9.17 -14.65 -15.91
C SER A 18 9.51 -14.56 -14.41
N GLY A 19 8.65 -13.92 -13.61
CA GLY A 19 8.85 -13.69 -12.18
C GLY A 19 9.81 -12.54 -11.87
N TYR A 20 10.51 -11.99 -12.87
CA TYR A 20 11.31 -10.78 -12.74
C TYR A 20 10.50 -9.54 -13.06
N GLY A 21 10.95 -8.39 -12.54
CA GLY A 21 10.27 -7.12 -12.72
C GLY A 21 11.15 -5.93 -12.39
N LEU A 22 12.34 -5.81 -12.99
CA LEU A 22 13.27 -4.71 -12.71
C LEU A 22 13.01 -3.48 -13.60
N THR A 23 13.33 -3.59 -14.89
CA THR A 23 13.14 -2.51 -15.88
C THR A 23 12.36 -2.99 -17.10
N LEU A 24 11.53 -2.11 -17.68
CA LEU A 24 10.88 -2.31 -18.97
C LEU A 24 10.97 -1.05 -19.82
N GLY A 25 11.24 -1.23 -21.11
CA GLY A 25 11.31 -0.16 -22.09
C GLY A 25 10.20 -0.29 -23.12
N VAL A 26 9.50 0.79 -23.41
CA VAL A 26 8.48 0.86 -24.46
C VAL A 26 8.87 1.94 -25.45
N HIS A 27 8.94 1.59 -26.73
CA HIS A 27 9.14 2.55 -27.81
C HIS A 27 7.90 2.58 -28.70
N THR A 28 7.14 3.67 -28.63
CA THR A 28 5.92 3.87 -29.41
C THR A 28 5.53 5.34 -29.42
N ARG A 29 4.79 5.77 -30.44
CA ARG A 29 4.14 7.10 -30.51
C ARG A 29 2.63 7.03 -30.23
N ILE A 30 2.13 5.86 -29.84
CA ILE A 30 0.70 5.58 -29.67
C ILE A 30 0.42 5.56 -28.17
N ASP A 31 -0.32 6.55 -27.68
CA ASP A 31 -0.61 6.73 -26.26
C ASP A 31 -1.41 5.57 -25.68
N GLU A 32 -2.32 4.98 -26.45
CA GLU A 32 -3.08 3.79 -26.05
C GLU A 32 -2.16 2.59 -25.80
N THR A 33 -1.05 2.49 -26.56
CA THR A 33 -0.06 1.43 -26.32
C THR A 33 0.74 1.71 -25.07
N ILE A 34 1.12 2.98 -24.82
CA ILE A 34 1.81 3.35 -23.58
C ILE A 34 0.93 2.99 -22.39
N ALA A 35 -0.33 3.46 -22.40
CA ALA A 35 -1.30 3.20 -21.35
C ALA A 35 -1.51 1.71 -21.10
N GLN A 36 -1.67 0.91 -22.16
CA GLN A 36 -1.81 -0.55 -22.06
C GLN A 36 -0.58 -1.18 -21.38
N VAL A 37 0.63 -0.83 -21.82
CA VAL A 37 1.84 -1.44 -21.25
C VAL A 37 2.06 -0.97 -19.81
N THR A 38 1.90 0.32 -19.52
CA THR A 38 2.06 0.86 -18.16
C THR A 38 1.01 0.33 -17.19
N GLY A 39 -0.19 0.01 -17.66
CA GLY A 39 -1.26 -0.52 -16.83
C GLY A 39 -1.16 -2.02 -16.55
N SER A 40 -0.45 -2.78 -17.39
CA SER A 40 -0.38 -4.24 -17.29
C SER A 40 0.99 -4.79 -16.90
N ALA A 41 2.07 -4.05 -17.11
CA ALA A 41 3.42 -4.50 -16.79
C ALA A 41 3.67 -4.53 -15.28
N LYS A 42 4.21 -5.65 -14.79
CA LYS A 42 4.65 -5.82 -13.40
C LYS A 42 6.15 -5.60 -13.30
N VAL A 43 6.54 -4.33 -13.29
CA VAL A 43 7.95 -3.92 -13.22
C VAL A 43 8.16 -2.73 -12.30
N GLY A 44 9.35 -2.66 -11.72
CA GLY A 44 9.75 -1.54 -10.89
C GLY A 44 9.90 -0.24 -11.66
N ASN A 45 10.60 -0.25 -12.80
CA ASN A 45 10.97 0.98 -13.51
C ASN A 45 10.62 0.87 -15.00
N LEU A 46 9.66 1.67 -15.45
CA LEU A 46 9.23 1.70 -16.85
C LEU A 46 9.73 2.97 -17.54
N TYR A 47 10.31 2.78 -18.73
CA TYR A 47 10.90 3.84 -19.53
C TYR A 47 10.21 3.92 -20.89
N VAL A 48 9.68 5.10 -21.25
CA VAL A 48 9.01 5.32 -22.54
C VAL A 48 9.90 6.16 -23.44
N ASN A 49 10.15 5.66 -24.66
CA ASN A 49 10.91 6.34 -25.71
C ASN A 49 12.31 6.82 -25.27
N ARG A 50 12.96 6.04 -24.41
CA ARG A 50 14.33 6.28 -23.92
C ARG A 50 15.01 4.98 -23.53
N ASN A 51 16.31 5.06 -23.21
CA ASN A 51 17.06 3.94 -22.66
C ASN A 51 16.50 3.49 -21.28
N MET A 52 16.82 2.25 -20.90
CA MET A 52 16.31 1.59 -19.67
C MET A 52 17.31 1.62 -18.50
N VAL A 53 18.32 2.48 -18.57
CA VAL A 53 19.46 2.52 -17.64
C VAL A 53 19.69 3.95 -17.12
N GLY A 54 20.50 4.09 -16.08
CA GLY A 54 20.89 5.40 -15.55
C GLY A 54 19.74 6.10 -14.80
N ALA A 55 19.04 5.36 -13.94
CA ALA A 55 18.06 5.95 -13.04
C ALA A 55 18.75 6.98 -12.12
N VAL A 56 18.21 8.19 -12.06
CA VAL A 56 18.76 9.30 -11.28
C VAL A 56 18.17 9.26 -9.87
N VAL A 57 19.04 9.28 -8.86
CA VAL A 57 18.65 9.31 -7.43
C VAL A 57 17.74 10.50 -7.15
N GLY A 58 16.62 10.27 -6.47
CA GLY A 58 15.64 11.30 -6.14
C GLY A 58 14.68 11.68 -7.29
N VAL A 59 14.93 11.22 -8.52
CA VAL A 59 14.04 11.48 -9.67
C VAL A 59 13.35 10.20 -10.14
N GLN A 60 14.11 9.12 -10.32
CA GLN A 60 13.57 7.79 -10.62
C GLN A 60 14.03 6.81 -9.55
N PRO A 61 13.34 6.72 -8.40
CA PRO A 61 13.61 5.68 -7.42
C PRO A 61 13.70 4.31 -8.09
N PHE A 62 14.80 3.59 -7.84
CA PHE A 62 15.15 2.39 -8.60
C PHE A 62 15.03 1.14 -7.74
N GLY A 63 14.46 0.08 -8.33
CA GLY A 63 14.31 -1.22 -7.67
C GLY A 63 13.12 -1.98 -8.25
N GLY A 64 13.23 -3.29 -8.38
CA GLY A 64 12.20 -4.14 -8.98
C GLY A 64 11.21 -4.72 -7.99
N GLU A 65 10.41 -5.64 -8.49
CA GLU A 65 9.52 -6.51 -7.72
C GLU A 65 9.74 -7.99 -8.07
N GLY A 66 9.07 -8.90 -7.34
CA GLY A 66 9.21 -10.33 -7.52
C GLY A 66 10.66 -10.81 -7.30
N LEU A 67 11.18 -11.58 -8.25
CA LEU A 67 12.58 -12.04 -8.22
C LEU A 67 13.60 -10.90 -8.41
N SER A 68 13.16 -9.69 -8.76
CA SER A 68 14.03 -8.52 -8.94
C SER A 68 14.20 -7.66 -7.70
N GLY A 69 13.50 -7.96 -6.60
CA GLY A 69 13.72 -7.25 -5.33
C GLY A 69 12.51 -7.21 -4.42
N THR A 70 12.77 -6.90 -3.16
CA THR A 70 11.76 -6.79 -2.10
C THR A 70 11.27 -5.36 -1.87
N GLY A 71 11.99 -4.37 -2.39
CA GLY A 71 11.81 -2.96 -2.06
C GLY A 71 12.13 -2.65 -0.58
N PRO A 72 11.94 -1.38 -0.16
CA PRO A 72 11.56 -0.22 -0.95
C PRO A 72 12.64 0.21 -1.95
N LYS A 73 12.28 1.05 -2.93
CA LYS A 73 13.18 1.51 -3.99
C LYS A 73 14.31 2.37 -3.44
N ALA A 74 15.54 2.07 -3.87
CA ALA A 74 16.72 2.86 -3.56
C ALA A 74 16.63 4.25 -4.22
N GLY A 75 17.15 5.26 -3.55
CA GLY A 75 17.03 6.66 -3.99
C GLY A 75 15.61 7.23 -3.94
N GLY A 76 14.65 6.48 -3.37
CA GLY A 76 13.31 6.94 -3.05
C GLY A 76 13.14 7.30 -1.57
N PRO A 77 12.05 8.00 -1.22
CA PRO A 77 11.84 8.54 0.12
C PRO A 77 11.69 7.46 1.21
N MET A 78 11.30 6.25 0.82
CA MET A 78 11.03 5.15 1.74
C MET A 78 12.27 4.33 2.14
N TYR A 79 13.41 4.51 1.44
CA TYR A 79 14.55 3.61 1.60
C TYR A 79 15.14 3.66 3.01
N LEU A 80 15.37 4.86 3.54
CA LEU A 80 15.94 5.05 4.87
C LEU A 80 14.98 4.60 5.98
N TYR A 81 13.66 4.78 5.80
CA TYR A 81 12.67 4.31 6.76
C TYR A 81 12.75 2.79 7.00
N ARG A 82 13.10 2.01 5.97
CA ARG A 82 13.28 0.56 6.09
C ARG A 82 14.45 0.15 6.99
N LEU A 83 15.46 1.03 7.11
CA LEU A 83 16.68 0.81 7.88
C LEU A 83 16.54 1.20 9.35
N LEU A 84 15.44 1.85 9.74
CA LEU A 84 15.19 2.19 11.14
C LEU A 84 14.85 0.93 11.96
N ALA A 85 15.46 0.80 13.14
CA ALA A 85 15.15 -0.26 14.10
C ALA A 85 13.76 -0.10 14.72
N SER A 86 13.34 1.14 14.97
CA SER A 86 11.99 1.52 15.36
C SER A 86 11.41 2.46 14.32
N ARG A 87 10.14 2.26 13.96
CA ARG A 87 9.47 2.92 12.84
C ARG A 87 8.35 3.82 13.36
N PRO A 88 8.61 5.12 13.62
CA PRO A 88 7.57 6.03 14.08
C PRO A 88 6.50 6.16 12.99
N GLU A 89 5.23 6.11 13.37
CA GLU A 89 4.10 6.18 12.42
C GLU A 89 4.10 7.49 11.63
N THR A 90 4.50 8.60 12.26
CA THR A 90 4.49 9.95 11.67
C THR A 90 5.74 10.30 10.87
N ALA A 91 6.81 9.49 10.94
CA ALA A 91 8.10 9.84 10.34
C ALA A 91 8.01 9.98 8.81
N LEU A 92 7.25 9.10 8.16
CA LEU A 92 7.03 9.13 6.71
C LEU A 92 6.20 10.34 6.29
N ALA A 93 5.04 10.53 6.91
CA ALA A 93 4.16 11.66 6.63
C ALA A 93 4.88 13.00 6.79
N THR A 94 5.68 13.14 7.85
CA THR A 94 6.48 14.34 8.11
C THR A 94 7.55 14.57 7.04
N THR A 95 8.21 13.50 6.59
CA THR A 95 9.28 13.60 5.57
C THR A 95 8.70 13.96 4.20
N LEU A 96 7.61 13.30 3.80
CA LEU A 96 6.94 13.56 2.54
C LEU A 96 6.36 14.98 2.49
N ALA A 97 5.70 15.44 3.56
CA ALA A 97 5.19 16.80 3.64
C ALA A 97 6.29 17.88 3.50
N ARG A 98 7.49 17.63 4.06
CA ARG A 98 8.65 18.52 3.88
C ARG A 98 9.17 18.51 2.44
N GLN A 99 9.19 17.36 1.78
CA GLN A 99 9.61 17.24 0.38
C GLN A 99 8.63 17.94 -0.56
N ASP A 100 7.32 17.74 -0.35
CA ASP A 100 6.25 18.40 -1.11
C ASP A 100 6.34 19.92 -0.98
N ALA A 101 6.67 20.45 0.20
CA ALA A 101 6.83 21.89 0.41
C ALA A 101 8.04 22.49 -0.35
N GLY A 102 9.03 21.66 -0.73
CA GLY A 102 10.25 22.08 -1.42
C GLY A 102 10.23 21.89 -2.94
N GLN A 103 9.23 21.17 -3.49
CA GLN A 103 9.08 20.96 -4.94
C GLN A 103 7.72 21.50 -5.41
N VAL A 104 7.73 22.29 -6.49
CA VAL A 104 6.49 22.67 -7.19
C VAL A 104 6.02 21.43 -7.97
N VAL A 105 5.18 20.59 -7.35
CA VAL A 105 4.63 19.39 -7.97
C VAL A 105 3.34 19.75 -8.72
N ASP A 106 3.12 19.12 -9.88
CA ASP A 106 1.79 19.14 -10.53
C ASP A 106 0.77 18.44 -9.62
N THR A 107 0.04 19.24 -8.84
CA THR A 107 -0.82 18.81 -7.72
C THR A 107 -2.07 18.06 -8.14
N GLN A 108 -2.41 18.00 -9.43
CA GLN A 108 -3.64 17.37 -9.90
C GLN A 108 -3.66 15.86 -9.63
N LEU A 109 -2.53 15.17 -9.84
CA LEU A 109 -2.45 13.72 -9.64
C LEU A 109 -2.36 13.33 -8.16
N LYS A 110 -1.66 14.14 -7.35
CA LYS A 110 -1.53 13.93 -5.90
C LYS A 110 -2.89 13.85 -5.21
N THR A 111 -3.77 14.80 -5.53
CA THR A 111 -5.14 14.87 -4.98
C THR A 111 -5.97 13.61 -5.31
N LEU A 112 -5.75 13.00 -6.48
CA LEU A 112 -6.44 11.76 -6.87
C LEU A 112 -5.89 10.53 -6.13
N LEU A 113 -4.59 10.52 -5.82
CA LEU A 113 -3.91 9.44 -5.10
C LEU A 113 -4.14 9.48 -3.58
N GLU A 114 -4.38 10.67 -3.02
CA GLU A 114 -4.66 10.84 -1.57
C GLU A 114 -6.10 10.45 -1.21
N LYS A 115 -7.09 10.67 -2.10
CA LYS A 115 -8.51 10.33 -1.85
C LYS A 115 -8.76 8.90 -1.34
N PRO A 116 -8.15 7.84 -1.91
CA PRO A 116 -8.28 6.48 -1.38
C PRO A 116 -7.66 6.32 0.02
N LEU A 117 -6.56 7.01 0.29
CA LEU A 117 -5.84 6.94 1.57
C LEU A 117 -6.64 7.60 2.69
N ASP A 118 -7.23 8.78 2.43
CA ASP A 118 -8.09 9.49 3.38
C ASP A 118 -9.35 8.68 3.70
N ARG A 119 -9.91 8.00 2.69
CA ARG A 119 -11.04 7.08 2.90
C ARG A 119 -10.63 5.92 3.80
N ALA A 120 -9.47 5.31 3.58
CA ALA A 120 -8.98 4.21 4.41
C ALA A 120 -8.70 4.65 5.86
N ALA A 121 -8.10 5.83 6.05
CA ALA A 121 -7.87 6.42 7.36
C ALA A 121 -9.20 6.72 8.10
N GLY A 122 -10.18 7.27 7.39
CA GLY A 122 -11.52 7.54 7.94
C GLY A 122 -12.29 6.27 8.32
N LEU A 123 -12.08 5.14 7.64
CA LEU A 123 -12.62 3.84 8.04
C LEU A 123 -11.93 3.27 9.29
N ALA A 124 -10.61 3.42 9.41
CA ALA A 124 -9.84 2.95 10.57
C ALA A 124 -10.20 3.72 11.86
N VAL A 125 -10.52 5.02 11.75
CA VAL A 125 -11.02 5.84 12.88
C VAL A 125 -12.45 5.42 13.29
N LYS A 126 -13.30 5.02 12.34
CA LYS A 126 -14.68 4.58 12.65
C LYS A 126 -14.73 3.18 13.27
N SER A 127 -13.83 2.26 12.88
CA SER A 127 -13.79 0.91 13.46
C SER A 127 -13.26 0.88 14.90
N SER A 128 -12.39 1.83 15.27
CA SER A 128 -11.88 1.99 16.64
C SER A 128 -12.88 2.64 17.61
N GLY A 129 -13.91 3.34 17.11
CA GLY A 129 -14.97 3.95 17.93
C GLY A 129 -16.13 3.02 18.33
N THR A 130 -16.26 1.84 17.73
CA THR A 130 -17.46 0.98 17.94
C THR A 130 -17.25 -0.13 18.97
N VAL A 131 -16.00 -0.49 19.30
CA VAL A 131 -15.70 -1.62 20.20
C VAL A 131 -15.82 -1.25 21.69
N GLY A 132 -15.79 0.04 22.04
CA GLY A 132 -15.84 0.50 23.43
C GLY A 132 -17.22 0.57 24.08
N ALA A 133 -18.31 0.59 23.30
CA ALA A 133 -19.65 0.88 23.84
C ALA A 133 -20.46 -0.36 24.27
N GLN A 134 -20.06 -1.58 23.89
CA GLN A 134 -20.85 -2.79 24.18
C GLN A 134 -20.40 -3.56 25.44
N GLN A 135 -19.24 -3.26 26.02
CA GLN A 135 -18.74 -3.98 27.21
C GLN A 135 -19.06 -3.32 28.56
N ALA A 136 -19.67 -2.12 28.57
CA ALA A 136 -19.92 -1.37 29.81
C ALA A 136 -21.31 -1.58 30.46
N VAL A 137 -22.23 -2.35 29.85
CA VAL A 137 -23.64 -2.45 30.32
C VAL A 137 -23.93 -3.69 31.19
N GLN A 138 -22.98 -4.59 31.44
CA GLN A 138 -23.22 -5.82 32.22
C GLN A 138 -22.70 -5.81 33.67
N ARG A 139 -22.21 -4.68 34.20
CA ARG A 139 -21.63 -4.63 35.55
C ARG A 139 -22.20 -3.53 36.45
N THR A 140 -23.52 -3.39 36.51
CA THR A 140 -24.19 -2.61 37.56
C THR A 140 -25.61 -3.12 37.78
N GLY A 141 -25.79 -4.03 38.75
CA GLY A 141 -27.14 -4.42 39.17
C GLY A 141 -27.25 -5.82 39.78
N ALA A 142 -26.67 -6.04 40.96
CA ALA A 142 -27.05 -7.17 41.81
C ALA A 142 -27.23 -6.66 43.26
N GLY A 143 -28.33 -5.94 43.46
CA GLY A 143 -28.87 -5.59 44.78
C GLY A 143 -29.65 -6.77 45.36
N ARG A 144 -29.39 -7.04 46.64
CA ARG A 144 -30.11 -7.95 47.56
C ARG A 144 -31.63 -7.84 47.44
N ASN A 145 -32.35 -8.96 47.58
CA ASN A 145 -33.16 -9.27 48.79
C ASN A 145 -33.75 -10.70 48.79
N PRO A 146 -34.41 -11.20 49.87
CA PRO A 146 -34.23 -12.53 50.41
C PRO A 146 -35.52 -13.35 50.30
N THR A 147 -35.56 -14.51 50.97
CA THR A 147 -36.71 -15.32 51.42
C THR A 147 -36.78 -16.76 50.89
N ARG A 148 -37.05 -17.64 51.85
CA ARG A 148 -37.72 -18.96 51.78
C ARG A 148 -36.76 -20.16 51.60
N ALA A 149 -36.27 -20.81 52.65
CA ALA A 149 -36.92 -21.68 53.66
C ALA A 149 -37.16 -23.14 53.20
N ALA A 150 -36.74 -24.07 54.08
CA ALA A 150 -36.95 -25.53 54.11
C ALA A 150 -36.10 -26.35 53.11
N GLY A 151 -35.37 -27.41 53.48
CA GLY A 151 -35.25 -28.19 54.71
C GLY A 151 -34.65 -29.57 54.37
N ALA A 152 -34.12 -30.26 55.39
CA ALA A 152 -33.84 -31.72 55.43
C ALA A 152 -32.76 -32.29 54.47
N ASN A 153 -31.95 -33.33 54.75
CA ASN A 153 -31.58 -34.12 55.93
C ASN A 153 -30.49 -35.14 55.47
N ARG A 154 -29.62 -35.59 56.41
CA ARG A 154 -28.78 -36.83 56.42
C ARG A 154 -27.56 -36.88 55.48
N ARG A 155 -26.33 -36.89 56.02
CA ARG A 155 -25.57 -38.06 56.57
C ARG A 155 -25.35 -39.17 55.54
N ALA A 156 -24.11 -39.30 55.06
CA ALA A 156 -23.20 -40.42 55.33
C ALA A 156 -21.77 -39.95 55.02
#